data_AF-A0A3T0HUB1-F1
#
_entry.id   AF-A0A3T0HUB1-F1
#
_cell.length_a   1.000
_cell.length_b   1.000
_cell.length_c   1.000
_cell.angle_alpha   90.00
_cell.angle_beta   90.00
_cell.angle_gamma   90.00
#
_symmetry.space_group_name_H-M   'P 1'
#
loop_
_entity.id
_entity.type
_entity.pdbx_description
1 polymer ?
#
loop_
_entity_poly.entity_id
_entity_poly.type
_entity_poly.pdbx_seq_one_letter_code
_entity_poly.pdbx_strand_id
1 'polypeptide(L)'
;MFSFRGDAHRVYLKLQKAVYKKEAVLQMKELKEIEEIIRFYHSLESSALRLIFYRMVKEKNGSGFILIFVTSFPWLLLMFSKQITDILGSLLWVIFGLVYLLILTISVILHFSEKAWAAFHMEIIQDVLTERKNKESSIE
;
A
#
# COMPACT_ATOMS: atom_id res chain seq x y z
N MET A 1 1.14 16.60 -20.30
CA MET A 1 1.89 15.36 -20.55
C MET A 1 1.70 14.43 -19.35
N PHE A 2 1.02 13.31 -19.52
CA PHE A 2 0.95 12.27 -18.51
C PHE A 2 2.34 11.66 -18.36
N SER A 3 3.02 11.96 -17.25
CA SER A 3 4.31 11.37 -16.91
C SER A 3 4.06 9.99 -16.34
N PHE A 4 4.52 8.94 -17.01
CA PHE A 4 4.55 7.55 -16.52
C PHE A 4 5.60 7.33 -15.42
N ARG A 5 6.26 8.38 -14.95
CA ARG A 5 7.20 8.29 -13.84
C ARG A 5 6.37 8.23 -12.56
N GLY A 6 6.35 7.06 -11.92
CA GLY A 6 5.46 6.69 -10.81
C GLY A 6 5.49 7.61 -9.58
N ASP A 7 4.82 7.19 -8.50
CA ASP A 7 4.45 8.06 -7.38
C ASP A 7 5.61 8.84 -6.74
N ALA A 8 6.80 8.22 -6.64
CA ALA A 8 8.00 8.89 -6.12
C ALA A 8 8.42 10.12 -6.96
N HIS A 9 8.33 10.04 -8.30
CA HIS A 9 8.63 11.17 -9.16
C HIS A 9 7.57 12.27 -9.04
N ARG A 10 6.32 11.89 -8.78
CA ARG A 10 5.22 12.84 -8.53
C ARG A 10 5.45 13.61 -7.23
N VAL A 11 5.91 12.93 -6.18
CA VAL A 11 6.33 13.54 -4.90
C VAL A 11 7.51 14.49 -5.14
N TYR A 12 8.53 14.07 -5.88
CA TYR A 12 9.67 14.91 -6.25
C TYR A 12 9.23 16.21 -6.96
N LEU A 13 8.35 16.12 -7.96
CA LEU A 13 7.86 17.30 -8.68
C LEU A 13 7.05 18.24 -7.79
N LYS A 14 6.29 17.71 -6.82
CA LYS A 14 5.56 18.53 -5.84
C LYS A 14 6.53 19.24 -4.89
N LEU A 15 7.53 18.53 -4.38
CA LEU A 15 8.59 19.10 -3.54
C LEU A 15 9.35 20.20 -4.28
N GLN A 16 9.78 19.94 -5.52
CA GLN A 16 10.47 20.91 -6.35
C GLN A 16 9.64 22.19 -6.52
N LYS A 17 8.33 22.07 -6.75
CA LYS A 17 7.42 23.22 -6.86
C LYS A 17 7.27 23.98 -5.54
N ALA A 18 7.14 23.29 -4.41
CA ALA A 18 7.03 23.92 -3.09
C ALA A 18 8.30 24.72 -2.74
N VAL A 19 9.48 24.14 -2.98
CA VAL A 19 10.78 24.81 -2.79
C VAL A 19 10.90 26.03 -3.68
N TYR A 20 10.53 25.92 -4.97
CA TYR A 20 10.56 27.05 -5.90
C TYR A 20 9.63 28.20 -5.46
N LYS A 21 8.49 27.88 -4.86
CA LYS A 21 7.50 28.86 -4.36
C LYS A 21 7.82 29.41 -2.97
N LYS A 22 8.92 28.99 -2.33
CA LYS A 22 9.25 29.28 -0.92
C LYS A 22 8.12 28.90 0.05
N GLU A 23 7.26 27.96 -0.33
CA GLU A 23 6.28 27.38 0.58
C GLU A 23 7.03 26.46 1.54
N ALA A 24 6.64 26.47 2.82
CA ALA A 24 7.20 25.54 3.79
C ALA A 24 6.89 24.12 3.33
N VAL A 25 7.92 23.36 2.97
CA VAL A 25 7.79 21.97 2.49
C VAL A 25 6.94 21.13 3.45
N LEU A 26 7.08 21.36 4.76
CA LEU A 26 6.30 20.71 5.82
C LEU A 26 4.79 21.02 5.81
N GLN A 27 4.33 22.04 5.09
CA GLN A 27 2.90 22.36 4.96
C GLN A 27 2.21 21.55 3.84
N MET A 28 2.96 20.76 3.07
CA MET A 28 2.35 19.82 2.13
C MET A 28 1.50 18.81 2.88
N LYS A 29 0.22 18.67 2.50
CA LYS A 29 -0.75 17.77 3.15
C LYS A 29 -0.20 16.35 3.37
N GLU A 30 0.47 15.81 2.36
CA GLU A 30 1.09 14.47 2.39
C GLU A 30 2.16 14.35 3.47
N LEU A 31 3.00 15.39 3.66
CA LEU A 31 4.04 15.38 4.68
C LEU A 31 3.47 15.64 6.08
N LYS A 32 2.43 16.46 6.18
CA LYS A 32 1.72 16.70 7.45
C LYS A 32 1.07 15.43 8.00
N GLU A 33 0.47 14.62 7.14
CA GLU A 33 -0.09 13.32 7.53
C GLU A 33 1.00 12.38 8.07
N ILE A 34 2.15 12.31 7.40
CA ILE A 34 3.31 11.53 7.86
C ILE A 34 3.80 12.06 9.22
N GLU A 35 3.89 13.37 9.40
CA GLU A 35 4.29 14.00 10.67
C GLU A 35 3.32 13.70 11.81
N GLU A 36 2.01 13.68 11.55
CA GLU A 36 0.98 13.29 12.53
C GLU A 36 1.13 11.83 12.95
N ILE A 37 1.40 10.92 11.99
CA ILE A 37 1.64 9.50 12.26
C ILE A 37 2.92 9.30 13.09
N ILE A 38 4.02 9.97 12.74
CA ILE A 38 5.27 9.93 13.49
C ILE A 38 5.04 10.40 14.93
N ARG A 39 4.38 11.56 15.11
CA ARG A 39 4.05 12.09 16.44
C ARG A 39 3.19 11.12 17.27
N PHE A 40 2.24 10.45 16.63
CA PHE A 40 1.44 9.42 17.29
C PHE A 40 2.32 8.27 17.79
N TYR A 41 3.22 7.74 16.98
CA TYR A 41 4.10 6.65 17.44
C TYR A 41 5.11 7.09 18.50
N HIS A 42 5.57 8.34 18.47
CA HIS A 42 6.40 8.88 19.54
C HIS A 42 5.68 8.98 20.88
N SER A 43 4.35 9.13 20.90
CA SER A 43 3.59 9.21 22.16
C SER A 43 3.38 7.84 22.83
N LEU A 44 3.61 6.74 22.12
CA LEU A 44 3.44 5.38 22.64
C LEU A 44 4.71 4.84 23.31
N GLU A 45 4.54 3.99 24.33
CA GLU A 45 5.66 3.26 24.96
C GLU A 45 6.30 2.25 24.00
N SER A 46 7.61 2.03 24.15
CA SER A 46 8.38 1.12 23.28
C SER A 46 7.87 -0.33 23.33
N SER A 47 7.30 -0.76 24.46
CA SER A 47 6.68 -2.09 24.64
C SER A 47 5.46 -2.26 23.73
N ALA A 48 4.52 -1.32 23.78
CA ALA A 48 3.34 -1.28 22.93
C ALA A 48 3.70 -1.15 21.45
N LEU A 49 4.67 -0.28 21.13
CA LEU A 49 5.13 -0.04 19.77
C LEU A 49 5.72 -1.31 19.14
N ARG A 50 6.47 -2.10 19.93
CA ARG A 50 7.03 -3.39 19.49
C ARG A 50 5.95 -4.44 19.23
N LEU A 51 4.87 -4.47 20.02
CA LEU A 51 3.71 -5.33 19.76
C LEU A 51 3.00 -4.96 18.45
N ILE A 52 2.79 -3.66 18.22
CA ILE A 52 2.18 -3.14 16.99
C ILE A 52 3.05 -3.52 15.78
N PHE A 53 4.37 -3.35 15.88
CA PHE A 53 5.32 -3.78 14.84
C PHE A 53 5.17 -5.26 14.50
N TYR A 54 5.20 -6.15 15.49
CA TYR A 54 5.07 -7.59 15.25
C TYR A 54 3.71 -7.98 14.66
N ARG A 55 2.63 -7.30 15.03
CA ARG A 55 1.33 -7.48 14.41
C ARG A 55 1.36 -7.12 12.91
N MET A 56 1.97 -5.99 12.55
CA MET A 56 2.11 -5.58 11.15
C MET A 56 3.03 -6.49 10.35
N VAL A 57 4.11 -7.01 10.95
CA VAL A 57 4.95 -8.04 10.33
C VAL A 57 4.13 -9.32 10.05
N LYS A 58 3.30 -9.75 11.00
CA LYS A 58 2.41 -10.91 10.83
C LYS A 58 1.42 -10.68 9.68
N GLU A 59 0.81 -9.51 9.58
CA GLU A 59 -0.15 -9.17 8.51
C GLU A 59 0.54 -9.03 7.13
N LYS A 60 1.73 -8.43 7.07
CA LYS A 60 2.54 -8.37 5.84
C LYS A 60 2.90 -9.76 5.30
N ASN A 61 3.26 -10.68 6.19
CA ASN A 61 3.61 -12.05 5.81
C ASN A 61 2.39 -12.95 5.58
N GLY A 62 1.28 -12.69 6.28
CA GLY A 62 0.03 -13.45 6.19
C GLY A 62 -0.91 -13.01 5.06
N SER A 63 -0.72 -11.83 4.47
CA SER A 63 -1.49 -11.34 3.33
C SER A 63 -1.08 -12.10 2.05
N GLY A 64 -1.74 -13.24 1.84
CA GLY A 64 -1.53 -14.17 0.74
C GLY A 64 -1.84 -13.59 -0.63
N PHE A 65 -0.83 -13.00 -1.28
CA PHE A 65 -0.89 -12.63 -2.71
C PHE A 65 -1.14 -13.87 -3.60
N ILE A 66 -0.63 -15.01 -3.16
CA ILE A 66 -0.75 -16.31 -3.83
C ILE A 66 -2.21 -16.77 -3.93
N LEU A 67 -3.06 -16.51 -2.91
CA LEU A 67 -4.41 -17.08 -2.92
C LEU A 67 -5.31 -16.44 -3.98
N ILE A 68 -5.25 -15.12 -4.18
CA ILE A 68 -6.09 -14.43 -5.16
C ILE A 68 -5.71 -14.83 -6.58
N PHE A 69 -4.41 -14.85 -6.91
CA PHE A 69 -3.96 -15.25 -8.25
C PHE A 69 -4.17 -16.74 -8.54
N VAL A 70 -3.84 -17.62 -7.59
CA VAL A 70 -4.01 -19.08 -7.76
C VAL A 70 -5.48 -19.47 -7.86
N THR A 71 -6.37 -18.82 -7.11
CA THR A 71 -7.82 -19.09 -7.23
C THR A 71 -8.41 -18.51 -8.49
N SER A 72 -7.92 -17.36 -8.99
CA SER A 72 -8.52 -16.66 -10.13
C SER A 72 -8.08 -17.20 -11.49
N PHE A 73 -6.91 -17.84 -11.57
CA PHE A 73 -6.36 -18.36 -12.83
C PHE A 73 -7.28 -19.42 -13.50
N PRO A 74 -7.86 -20.41 -12.80
CA PRO A 74 -8.84 -21.32 -13.38
C PRO A 74 -10.10 -20.60 -13.91
N TRP A 75 -10.59 -19.58 -13.20
CA TRP A 75 -11.77 -18.82 -13.62
C TRP A 75 -11.49 -17.92 -14.82
N LEU A 76 -10.28 -17.37 -14.93
CA LEU A 76 -9.81 -16.69 -16.15
C LEU A 76 -9.74 -17.64 -17.35
N LEU A 77 -9.35 -18.90 -17.16
CA LEU A 77 -9.35 -19.87 -18.26
C LEU A 77 -10.77 -20.25 -18.66
N LEU A 78 -11.69 -20.38 -17.70
CA LEU A 78 -13.11 -20.64 -17.98
C LEU A 78 -13.73 -19.56 -18.86
N MET A 79 -13.29 -18.30 -18.74
CA MET A 79 -13.74 -17.20 -19.59
C MET A 79 -13.54 -17.44 -21.10
N PHE A 80 -12.58 -18.28 -21.50
CA PHE A 80 -12.33 -18.61 -22.90
C PHE A 80 -13.03 -19.91 -23.35
N SER A 81 -13.83 -20.53 -22.49
CA SER A 81 -14.57 -21.74 -22.82
C SER A 81 -15.75 -21.44 -23.74
N LYS A 82 -15.78 -22.11 -24.90
CA LYS A 82 -16.92 -22.08 -25.83
C LYS A 82 -18.20 -22.61 -25.19
N GLN A 83 -18.09 -23.67 -24.38
CA GLN A 83 -19.24 -24.33 -23.75
C GLN A 83 -20.03 -23.38 -22.84
N ILE A 84 -19.34 -22.49 -22.10
CA ILE A 84 -20.02 -21.54 -21.21
C ILE A 84 -20.60 -20.38 -22.02
N THR A 85 -19.90 -19.92 -23.06
CA THR A 85 -20.38 -18.87 -23.97
C THR A 85 -21.70 -19.26 -24.64
N ASP A 86 -21.84 -20.53 -25.03
CA ASP A 86 -23.06 -21.06 -25.67
C ASP A 86 -24.24 -21.16 -24.69
N ILE A 87 -23.98 -21.31 -23.38
CA ILE A 87 -25.03 -21.40 -22.33
C ILE A 87 -25.49 -20.02 -21.86
N LEU A 88 -24.57 -19.07 -21.67
CA LEU A 88 -24.89 -17.72 -21.16
C LEU A 88 -25.24 -16.72 -22.27
N GLY A 89 -24.88 -17.00 -23.52
CA GLY A 89 -24.98 -16.06 -24.64
C GLY A 89 -23.82 -15.06 -24.66
N SER A 90 -23.41 -14.67 -25.86
CA SER A 90 -22.17 -13.90 -26.09
C SER A 90 -22.12 -12.54 -25.38
N LEU A 91 -23.23 -11.81 -25.32
CA LEU A 91 -23.29 -10.48 -24.70
C LEU A 91 -23.13 -10.54 -23.17
N LEU A 92 -23.90 -11.41 -22.51
CA LEU A 92 -23.84 -11.58 -21.05
C LEU A 92 -22.49 -12.13 -20.61
N TRP A 93 -21.88 -13.01 -21.41
CA TRP A 93 -20.56 -13.55 -21.15
C TRP A 93 -19.45 -12.49 -21.21
N VAL A 94 -19.50 -11.60 -22.20
CA VAL A 94 -18.55 -10.47 -22.30
C VAL A 94 -18.71 -9.51 -21.11
N ILE A 95 -19.94 -9.20 -20.70
CA ILE A 95 -20.20 -8.33 -19.53
C ILE A 95 -19.67 -8.97 -18.25
N PHE A 96 -19.96 -10.25 -18.03
CA PHE A 96 -19.46 -11.01 -16.88
C PHE A 96 -17.94 -10.95 -16.83
N GLY A 97 -17.29 -11.18 -17.98
CA GLY A 97 -15.86 -11.12 -18.11
C GLY A 97 -15.25 -9.77 -17.75
N LEU A 98 -15.85 -8.69 -18.25
CA LEU A 98 -15.40 -7.33 -17.98
C LEU A 98 -15.51 -7.00 -16.48
N VAL A 99 -16.65 -7.35 -15.86
CA VAL A 99 -16.88 -7.13 -14.43
C VAL A 99 -15.90 -7.95 -13.59
N TYR A 100 -15.68 -9.20 -13.95
CA TYR A 100 -14.74 -10.09 -13.26
C TYR A 100 -13.31 -9.53 -13.29
N LEU A 101 -12.84 -9.11 -14.47
CA LEU A 101 -11.50 -8.54 -14.64
C LEU A 101 -11.34 -7.22 -13.86
N LEU A 102 -12.40 -6.40 -13.82
CA LEU A 102 -12.43 -5.17 -13.03
C LEU A 102 -12.31 -5.47 -11.53
N ILE A 103 -13.08 -6.43 -11.00
CA ILE A 103 -13.01 -6.86 -9.60
C ILE A 103 -11.61 -7.38 -9.26
N LEU A 104 -11.02 -8.23 -10.12
CA LEU A 104 -9.66 -8.72 -9.94
C LEU A 104 -8.64 -7.58 -9.89
N THR A 105 -8.76 -6.62 -10.80
CA THR A 105 -7.84 -5.48 -10.86
C THR A 105 -7.93 -4.64 -9.59
N ILE A 106 -9.15 -4.32 -9.12
CA ILE A 106 -9.36 -3.60 -7.86
C ILE A 106 -8.78 -4.39 -6.68
N SER A 107 -9.03 -5.70 -6.62
CA SER A 107 -8.53 -6.56 -5.55
C SER A 107 -7.00 -6.54 -5.47
N VAL A 108 -6.32 -6.60 -6.62
CA VAL A 108 -4.86 -6.51 -6.71
C VAL A 108 -4.37 -5.13 -6.25
N ILE A 109 -5.00 -4.04 -6.70
CA ILE A 109 -4.63 -2.67 -6.29
C ILE A 109 -4.78 -2.49 -4.78
N LEU A 110 -5.91 -2.92 -4.20
CA LEU A 110 -6.15 -2.84 -2.76
C LEU A 110 -5.11 -3.64 -1.98
N HIS A 111 -4.82 -4.88 -2.41
CA HIS A 111 -3.82 -5.72 -1.77
C HIS A 111 -2.43 -5.07 -1.74
N PHE A 112 -1.97 -4.51 -2.87
CA PHE A 112 -0.68 -3.83 -2.91
C PHE A 112 -0.68 -2.55 -2.09
N SER A 113 -1.80 -1.82 -2.06
CA SER A 113 -1.95 -0.61 -1.26
C SER A 113 -1.87 -0.92 0.24
N GLU A 114 -2.54 -1.98 0.71
CA GLU A 114 -2.46 -2.45 2.09
C GLU A 114 -1.02 -2.85 2.47
N LYS A 115 -0.32 -3.56 1.58
CA LYS A 115 1.09 -3.92 1.81
C LYS A 115 2.01 -2.70 1.88
N ALA A 116 1.79 -1.71 1.03
CA ALA A 116 2.54 -0.47 1.06
C ALA A 116 2.31 0.30 2.36
N TRP A 117 1.05 0.40 2.81
CA TRP A 117 0.69 1.03 4.09
C TRP A 117 1.30 0.30 5.29
N ALA A 118 1.23 -1.03 5.34
CA ALA A 118 1.85 -1.80 6.41
C ALA A 118 3.37 -1.55 6.45
N ALA A 119 4.05 -1.61 5.29
CA ALA A 119 5.49 -1.35 5.17
C ALA A 119 5.85 0.07 5.65
N PHE A 120 5.07 1.06 5.24
CA PHE A 120 5.24 2.46 5.64
C PHE A 120 5.18 2.62 7.17
N HIS A 121 4.15 2.07 7.82
CA HIS A 121 4.03 2.14 9.28
C HIS A 121 5.12 1.35 10.00
N MET A 122 5.54 0.20 9.47
CA MET A 122 6.64 -0.58 10.06
C MET A 122 7.97 0.19 10.04
N GLU A 123 8.27 0.89 8.95
CA GLU A 123 9.50 1.68 8.82
C GLU A 123 9.53 2.81 9.85
N ILE A 124 8.43 3.58 9.98
CA ILE A 124 8.34 4.65 10.98
C ILE A 124 8.52 4.11 12.40
N ILE A 125 7.87 2.98 12.73
CA ILE A 125 8.01 2.38 14.06
C ILE A 125 9.46 1.97 14.32
N GLN A 126 10.12 1.37 13.33
CA GLN A 126 11.51 0.95 13.45
C GLN A 126 12.44 2.15 13.66
N ASP A 127 12.22 3.26 12.95
CA ASP A 127 12.94 4.50 13.14
C ASP A 127 12.77 5.05 14.56
N VAL A 128 11.53 5.15 15.06
CA VAL A 128 11.22 5.62 16.42
C VAL A 128 11.89 4.75 17.49
N LEU A 129 11.84 3.41 17.34
CA LEU A 129 12.50 2.49 18.28
C LEU A 129 14.03 2.63 18.24
N THR A 130 14.60 2.83 17.05
CA THR A 130 16.05 2.99 16.86
C THR A 130 16.54 4.31 17.44
N GLU A 131 15.82 5.40 17.22
CA GLU A 131 16.11 6.71 17.79
C GLU A 131 16.15 6.65 19.33
N ARG A 132 15.15 6.00 19.94
CA ARG A 132 15.09 5.82 21.40
C ARG A 132 16.28 5.03 21.94
N LYS A 133 16.64 3.93 21.28
CA LYS A 133 17.80 3.10 21.67
C LYS A 133 19.11 3.89 21.60
N ASN A 134 19.30 4.67 20.54
CA ASN A 134 20.50 5.48 20.37
C ASN A 134 20.60 6.55 21.46
N LYS A 135 19.49 7.18 21.82
CA LYS A 135 19.42 8.17 22.90
C LYS A 135 19.77 7.57 24.26
N GLU A 136 19.29 6.37 24.56
CA GLU A 136 19.67 5.63 25.77
C GLU A 136 21.18 5.31 25.80
N SER A 137 21.77 4.87 24.68
CA SER A 137 23.21 4.56 24.61
C SER A 137 24.13 5.78 24.67
N SER A 138 23.62 6.99 24.40
CA SER A 138 24.38 8.23 24.47
C SER A 138 24.43 8.86 25.87
N ILE A 139 23.72 8.27 26.84
CA ILE A 139 23.63 8.74 28.22
C ILE A 139 24.45 7.84 29.17
N GLU A 140 24.83 6.63 28.73
CA GLU A 140 25.83 5.76 29.39
C GLU A 140 27.27 6.12 28.99
#